data_AF-A0A7R8UCU7-F1
#
_entry.id   AF-A0A7R8UCU7-F1
#
_cell.length_a   1.000
_cell.length_b   1.000
_cell.length_c   1.000
_cell.angle_alpha   90.00
_cell.angle_beta   90.00
_cell.angle_gamma   90.00
#
_symmetry.space_group_name_H-M   'P 1'
#
loop_
_entity.id
_entity.type
_entity.pdbx_description
1 polymer ?
#
loop_
_entity_poly.entity_id
_entity_poly.type
_entity_poly.pdbx_seq_one_letter_code
_entity_poly.pdbx_strand_id
1 'polypeptide(L)'
;MTRKVSRTFRRYLHNLVNATGIHGLKHLVNARVHILEKFVWSGLVIAAIAGTIFTSLNQFKRYKARPTVISLERDYRSWNGTLPAATLCYHDHLDSYKADKFIQEYVLDFILAFSSGTFDSIVVRVSW
;
A
#
# COMPACT_ATOMS: atom_id res chain seq x y z
N MET A 1 50.55 12.59 36.14
CA MET A 1 49.46 13.19 35.34
C MET A 1 48.23 12.27 35.18
N THR A 2 48.44 10.98 34.90
CA THR A 2 47.40 9.96 34.63
C THR A 2 46.33 9.77 35.72
N ARG A 3 46.69 9.85 37.01
CA ARG A 3 45.75 9.66 38.13
C ARG A 3 44.67 10.75 38.27
N LYS A 4 44.97 12.01 37.89
CA LYS A 4 43.98 13.10 37.94
C LYS A 4 42.93 12.93 36.84
N VAL A 5 43.36 12.59 35.63
CA VAL A 5 42.48 12.34 34.47
C VAL A 5 41.49 11.21 34.77
N SER A 6 41.97 10.11 35.35
CA SER A 6 41.12 8.97 35.72
C SER A 6 40.00 9.34 36.71
N ARG A 7 40.29 10.18 37.73
CA ARG A 7 39.29 10.62 38.71
C ARG A 7 38.23 11.54 38.08
N THR A 8 38.66 12.46 37.21
CA THR A 8 37.75 13.35 36.49
C THR A 8 36.82 12.57 35.57
N PHE A 9 37.36 11.62 34.80
CA PHE A 9 36.59 10.77 33.90
C PHE A 9 35.57 9.90 34.66
N ARG A 10 35.98 9.28 35.77
CA ARG A 10 35.09 8.47 36.60
C ARG A 10 33.92 9.28 37.16
N ARG A 11 34.16 10.52 37.59
CA ARG A 11 33.11 11.43 38.07
C ARG A 11 32.15 11.83 36.95
N TYR A 12 32.67 12.10 35.76
CA TYR A 12 31.85 12.41 34.59
C TYR A 12 30.93 11.25 34.21
N LEU A 13 31.46 10.03 34.11
CA LEU A 13 30.67 8.82 33.85
C LEU A 13 29.58 8.59 34.91
N HIS A 14 29.92 8.80 36.18
CA HIS A 14 28.96 8.64 37.28
C HIS A 14 27.81 9.65 37.19
N ASN A 15 28.10 10.90 36.81
CA ASN A 15 27.07 11.91 36.60
C ASN A 15 26.20 11.60 35.38
N LEU A 16 26.81 11.17 34.27
CA LEU A 16 26.11 10.82 33.04
C LEU A 16 25.16 9.63 33.26
N VAL A 17 25.64 8.57 33.90
CA VAL A 17 24.81 7.39 34.20
C VAL A 17 23.67 7.72 35.16
N ASN A 18 23.90 8.59 36.15
CA ASN A 18 22.84 9.02 37.06
C ASN A 18 21.79 9.92 36.38
N ALA A 19 22.20 10.74 35.42
CA ALA A 19 21.30 11.60 34.65
C ALA A 19 20.46 10.83 33.62
N THR A 20 20.94 9.67 33.16
CA THR A 20 20.19 8.85 32.19
C THR A 20 18.99 8.14 32.83
N GLY A 21 17.94 7.93 32.05
CA GLY A 21 16.78 7.10 32.42
C GLY A 21 17.04 5.58 32.35
N ILE A 22 18.24 5.16 31.95
CA ILE A 22 18.60 3.75 31.79
C ILE A 22 18.99 3.18 33.15
N HIS A 23 18.03 2.55 33.82
CA HIS A 23 18.19 2.02 35.17
C HIS A 23 19.33 0.99 35.28
N GLY A 24 19.49 0.13 34.26
CA GLY A 24 20.54 -0.89 34.25
C GLY A 24 21.97 -0.32 34.33
N LEU A 25 22.24 0.84 33.71
CA LEU A 25 23.57 1.46 33.73
C LEU A 25 24.00 1.88 35.15
N LYS A 26 23.04 2.24 36.02
CA LYS A 26 23.32 2.62 37.41
C LYS A 26 23.91 1.46 38.22
N HIS A 27 23.45 0.24 37.95
CA HIS A 27 23.97 -0.96 38.61
C HIS A 27 25.39 -1.34 38.14
N LEU A 28 25.76 -1.01 36.89
CA LEU A 28 27.12 -1.24 36.39
C LEU A 28 28.15 -0.33 37.06
N VAL A 29 27.79 0.94 37.31
CA VAL A 29 28.72 1.93 37.87
C VAL A 29 28.78 1.88 39.41
N ASN A 30 27.77 1.33 40.06
CA ASN A 30 27.73 1.23 41.51
C ASN A 30 28.86 0.30 42.05
N ALA A 31 29.63 0.82 43.00
CA ALA A 31 30.78 0.12 43.58
C ALA A 31 30.38 -0.96 44.60
N ARG A 32 29.16 -0.91 45.16
CA ARG A 32 28.69 -1.80 46.22
C ARG A 32 28.07 -3.11 45.73
N VAL A 33 28.02 -3.33 44.42
CA VAL A 33 27.32 -4.45 43.80
C VAL A 33 28.29 -5.60 43.51
N HIS A 34 27.84 -6.84 43.71
CA HIS A 34 28.65 -8.04 43.42
C HIS A 34 29.00 -8.14 41.93
N ILE A 35 30.15 -8.76 41.64
CA ILE A 35 30.68 -8.88 40.27
C ILE A 35 29.72 -9.68 39.36
N LEU A 36 29.10 -10.74 39.88
CA LEU A 36 28.11 -11.53 39.12
C LEU A 36 26.90 -10.71 38.72
N GLU A 37 26.39 -9.88 39.62
CA GLU A 37 25.25 -9.00 39.33
C GLU A 37 25.62 -7.97 38.24
N LYS A 38 26.87 -7.47 38.22
CA LYS A 38 27.34 -6.59 37.14
C LYS A 38 27.36 -7.31 35.78
N PHE A 39 27.75 -8.57 35.73
CA PHE A 39 27.68 -9.36 34.49
C PHE A 39 26.24 -9.52 34.01
N VAL A 40 25.32 -9.86 34.90
CA VAL A 40 23.89 -9.95 34.58
C VAL A 40 23.36 -8.63 34.01
N TRP A 41 23.59 -7.51 34.70
CA TRP A 41 23.15 -6.21 34.21
C TRP A 41 23.82 -5.80 32.91
N SER A 42 25.10 -6.12 32.72
CA SER A 42 25.79 -5.87 31.45
C SER A 42 25.16 -6.66 30.29
N GLY A 43 24.83 -7.93 30.51
CA GLY A 43 24.15 -8.77 29.54
C GLY A 43 22.76 -8.22 29.19
N LEU A 44 21.98 -7.80 30.19
CA LEU A 44 20.66 -7.20 29.98
C LEU A 44 20.73 -5.90 29.17
N VAL A 45 21.69 -5.02 29.46
CA VAL A 45 21.87 -3.77 28.71
C VAL A 45 22.26 -4.07 27.25
N ILE A 46 23.18 -5.00 27.02
CA ILE A 46 23.58 -5.42 25.66
C ILE A 46 22.39 -6.02 24.91
N ALA A 47 21.63 -6.91 25.55
CA ALA A 47 20.45 -7.53 24.96
C ALA A 47 19.37 -6.48 24.62
N ALA A 48 19.15 -5.50 25.49
CA ALA A 48 18.20 -4.41 25.24
C ALA A 48 18.62 -3.54 24.04
N ILE A 49 19.91 -3.21 23.92
CA ILE A 49 20.43 -2.45 22.78
C ILE A 49 20.27 -3.26 21.48
N ALA A 50 20.68 -4.53 21.50
CA ALA A 50 20.54 -5.42 20.34
C ALA A 50 19.08 -5.60 19.92
N GLY A 51 18.17 -5.82 20.89
CA GLY A 51 16.74 -5.95 20.66
C GLY A 51 16.11 -4.67 20.10
N THR A 52 16.55 -3.50 20.59
CA THR A 52 16.10 -2.20 20.07
C THR A 52 16.53 -2.03 18.61
N ILE A 53 17.78 -2.32 18.29
CA ILE A 53 18.31 -2.23 16.91
C ILE A 53 17.54 -3.20 16.00
N PHE A 54 17.40 -4.47 16.41
CA PHE A 54 16.70 -5.49 15.63
C PHE A 54 15.24 -5.09 15.35
N THR A 55 14.52 -4.66 16.38
CA THR A 55 13.12 -4.24 16.25
C THR A 55 13.00 -3.00 15.38
N SER A 56 13.86 -1.99 15.59
CA SER A 56 13.86 -0.76 14.80
C SER A 56 14.10 -1.04 13.31
N LEU A 57 15.05 -1.91 12.98
CA LEU A 57 15.32 -2.31 11.60
C LEU A 57 14.14 -3.05 10.97
N ASN A 58 13.48 -3.94 11.73
CA ASN A 58 12.31 -4.65 11.23
C ASN A 58 11.12 -3.72 10.99
N GLN A 59 10.85 -2.78 11.91
CA GLN A 59 9.82 -1.77 11.71
C GLN A 59 10.15 -0.86 10.52
N PHE A 60 11.42 -0.45 10.39
CA PHE A 60 11.86 0.36 9.26
C PHE A 60 11.71 -0.37 7.92
N LYS A 61 12.00 -1.68 7.86
CA LYS A 61 11.75 -2.51 6.67
C LYS A 61 10.26 -2.53 6.30
N ARG A 62 9.38 -2.75 7.29
CA ARG A 62 7.92 -2.72 7.09
C ARG A 62 7.44 -1.35 6.60
N TYR A 63 7.93 -0.27 7.20
CA TYR A 63 7.63 1.09 6.77
C TYR A 63 8.01 1.33 5.30
N LYS A 64 9.21 0.90 4.88
CA LYS A 64 9.64 0.99 3.48
C LYS A 64 8.81 0.15 2.51
N ALA A 65 8.28 -0.99 2.96
CA ALA A 65 7.45 -1.87 2.15
C ALA A 65 6.04 -1.33 1.89
N ARG A 66 5.66 -0.19 2.49
CA ARG A 66 4.35 0.47 2.33
C ARG A 66 3.15 -0.49 2.40
N PRO A 67 3.02 -1.33 3.44
CA PRO A 67 1.88 -2.22 3.56
C PRO A 67 0.62 -1.39 3.82
N THR A 68 -0.37 -1.49 2.95
CA THR A 68 -1.70 -0.93 3.17
C THR A 68 -2.60 -2.00 3.77
N VAL A 69 -3.26 -1.67 4.88
CA VAL A 69 -4.31 -2.52 5.47
C VAL A 69 -5.65 -1.88 5.10
N ILE A 70 -6.42 -2.57 4.26
CA ILE A 70 -7.79 -2.16 3.94
C ILE A 70 -8.72 -2.75 5.00
N SER A 71 -9.41 -1.88 5.75
CA SER A 71 -10.48 -2.29 6.66
C SER A 71 -11.81 -2.02 5.96
N LEU A 72 -12.58 -3.08 5.70
CA LEU A 72 -13.92 -2.96 5.13
C LEU A 72 -14.92 -2.80 6.26
N GLU A 73 -15.36 -1.56 6.50
CA GLU A 73 -16.48 -1.30 7.39
C GLU A 73 -17.80 -1.45 6.64
N ARG A 74 -18.79 -2.11 7.25
CA ARG A 74 -20.14 -2.23 6.69
C ARG A 74 -21.06 -1.28 7.42
N ASP A 75 -21.21 -0.07 6.90
CA ASP A 75 -22.27 0.82 7.36
C ASP A 75 -23.60 0.40 6.74
N TYR A 76 -24.40 -0.38 7.47
CA TYR A 76 -25.72 -0.83 7.01
C TYR A 76 -26.87 0.08 7.44
N ARG A 77 -26.62 1.04 8.35
CA ARG A 77 -27.67 1.84 9.00
C ARG A 77 -27.74 3.28 8.49
N SER A 78 -26.66 3.82 7.95
CA SER A 78 -26.61 5.15 7.32
C SER A 78 -26.38 5.11 5.80
N TRP A 79 -26.42 3.94 5.17
CA TRP A 79 -26.18 3.81 3.73
C TRP A 79 -27.36 4.34 2.90
N ASN A 80 -27.24 5.57 2.42
CA ASN A 80 -28.09 6.12 1.35
C ASN A 80 -27.56 5.65 -0.01
N GLY A 81 -27.96 4.46 -0.43
CA GLY A 81 -27.51 3.87 -1.70
C GLY A 81 -28.06 4.63 -2.89
N THR A 82 -27.21 5.41 -3.57
CA THR A 82 -27.55 5.96 -4.89
C THR A 82 -27.81 4.81 -5.86
N LEU A 83 -28.92 4.90 -6.59
CA LEU A 83 -29.28 3.91 -7.59
C LEU A 83 -28.19 3.87 -8.67
N PRO A 84 -27.53 2.71 -8.92
CA PRO A 84 -26.51 2.63 -9.94
C PRO A 84 -27.13 2.74 -11.33
N ALA A 85 -26.34 3.15 -12.31
CA ALA A 85 -26.76 3.11 -13.70
C ALA A 85 -27.05 1.65 -14.11
N ALA A 86 -28.27 1.38 -14.53
CA ALA A 86 -28.67 0.10 -15.09
C ALA A 86 -28.63 0.22 -16.62
N THR A 87 -27.69 -0.50 -17.24
CA THR A 87 -27.63 -0.63 -18.70
C THR A 87 -28.24 -1.96 -19.08
N LEU A 88 -29.29 -1.94 -19.88
CA LEU A 88 -29.96 -3.13 -20.40
C LEU A 88 -29.54 -3.35 -21.85
N CYS A 89 -29.13 -4.58 -22.16
CA CYS A 89 -28.84 -5.03 -23.52
C CYS A 89 -29.94 -5.99 -23.96
N TYR A 90 -30.45 -5.84 -25.18
CA TYR A 90 -31.29 -6.86 -25.79
C TYR A 90 -30.49 -8.14 -26.03
N HIS A 91 -31.11 -9.30 -25.78
CA HIS A 91 -30.49 -10.60 -26.06
C HIS A 91 -30.27 -10.79 -27.55
N ASP A 92 -31.25 -10.37 -28.35
CA ASP A 92 -31.15 -10.34 -29.80
C ASP A 92 -30.60 -8.97 -30.24
N HIS A 93 -29.39 -8.98 -30.78
CA HIS A 93 -28.71 -7.78 -31.26
C HIS A 93 -29.24 -7.28 -32.62
N LEU A 94 -30.05 -8.10 -33.30
CA LEU A 94 -30.52 -7.86 -34.65
C LEU A 94 -32.03 -8.04 -34.72
N ASP A 95 -32.72 -6.97 -35.11
CA ASP A 95 -34.11 -7.02 -35.53
C ASP A 95 -34.14 -7.57 -36.96
N SER A 96 -34.55 -8.83 -37.11
CA SER A 96 -34.58 -9.53 -38.40
C SER A 96 -35.42 -8.79 -39.43
N TYR A 97 -36.52 -8.14 -39.02
CA TYR A 97 -37.37 -7.38 -39.94
C TYR A 97 -36.64 -6.16 -40.49
N LYS A 98 -35.90 -5.42 -39.66
CA LYS A 98 -35.10 -4.27 -40.12
C LYS A 98 -33.92 -4.71 -40.97
N ALA A 99 -33.27 -5.82 -40.62
CA ALA A 99 -32.18 -6.39 -41.39
C ALA A 99 -32.64 -6.82 -42.78
N ASP A 100 -33.74 -7.55 -42.88
CA ASP A 100 -34.29 -8.00 -44.16
C ASP A 100 -34.73 -6.83 -45.03
N LYS A 101 -35.37 -5.82 -44.44
CA LYS A 101 -35.78 -4.61 -45.17
C LYS A 101 -34.58 -3.85 -45.73
N PHE A 102 -33.52 -3.70 -44.93
CA PHE A 102 -32.27 -3.06 -45.36
C PHE A 102 -31.60 -3.86 -46.49
N ILE A 103 -31.53 -5.19 -46.38
CA ILE A 103 -30.98 -6.05 -47.43
C ILE A 103 -31.79 -5.92 -48.72
N GLN A 104 -33.13 -5.93 -48.64
CA GLN A 104 -33.99 -5.81 -49.81
C GLN A 104 -33.84 -4.46 -50.52
N GLU A 105 -33.85 -3.36 -49.77
CA GLU A 105 -33.66 -2.01 -50.30
C GLU A 105 -32.29 -1.89 -50.99
N TYR A 106 -31.25 -2.41 -50.34
CA TYR A 106 -29.90 -2.40 -50.88
C TYR A 106 -29.74 -3.27 -52.14
N VAL A 107 -30.39 -4.44 -52.18
CA VAL A 107 -30.40 -5.32 -53.36
C VAL A 107 -31.15 -4.68 -54.53
N LEU A 108 -32.28 -4.00 -54.26
CA LEU A 108 -33.01 -3.24 -55.27
C LEU A 108 -32.16 -2.10 -55.84
N ASP A 109 -31.51 -1.31 -54.98
CA ASP A 109 -30.60 -0.25 -55.41
C ASP A 109 -29.43 -0.80 -56.23
N PHE A 110 -28.87 -1.94 -55.83
CA PHE A 110 -27.82 -2.62 -56.58
C PHE A 110 -28.29 -3.07 -57.97
N ILE A 111 -29.49 -3.66 -58.08
CA ILE A 111 -30.06 -4.09 -59.36
C ILE A 111 -30.34 -2.88 -60.26
N LEU A 112 -30.88 -1.79 -59.71
CA LEU A 112 -31.11 -0.55 -60.45
C LEU A 112 -29.80 0.06 -60.94
N ALA A 113 -28.77 0.12 -60.08
CA ALA A 113 -27.45 0.62 -60.43
C ALA A 113 -26.72 -0.25 -61.48
N PHE A 114 -26.91 -1.58 -61.42
CA PHE A 114 -26.42 -2.49 -62.45
C PHE A 114 -27.16 -2.29 -63.78
N SER A 115 -28.48 -2.07 -63.75
CA SER A 115 -29.29 -1.79 -64.94
C SER A 115 -28.98 -0.43 -65.57
N SER A 116 -28.52 0.56 -64.80
CA SER A 116 -28.17 1.90 -65.30
C SER A 116 -26.70 2.06 -65.68
N GLY A 117 -25.86 1.04 -65.48
CA GLY A 117 -24.43 1.04 -65.85
C GLY A 117 -23.56 2.02 -65.04
N THR A 118 -24.08 2.58 -63.95
CA THR A 118 -23.39 3.55 -63.08
C THR A 118 -22.87 2.83 -61.84
N PHE A 119 -21.67 2.24 -61.94
CA PHE A 119 -21.00 1.55 -60.85
C PHE A 119 -20.02 2.48 -60.11
N ASP A 120 -20.49 3.61 -59.61
CA ASP A 120 -19.67 4.47 -58.74
C ASP A 120 -19.94 4.14 -57.28
N SER A 121 -19.01 3.36 -56.69
CA SER A 121 -18.76 3.16 -55.27
C SER A 121 -19.98 2.99 -54.34
N ILE A 122 -20.15 1.77 -53.83
CA ILE A 122 -20.95 1.47 -52.63
C ILE A 122 -20.44 2.34 -51.47
N VAL A 123 -21.13 3.43 -51.17
CA VAL A 123 -20.90 4.23 -49.97
C VAL A 123 -22.04 3.96 -49.00
N VAL A 124 -21.82 3.04 -48.07
CA VAL A 124 -22.71 2.83 -46.93
C VAL A 124 -22.59 4.05 -46.02
N ARG A 125 -23.48 5.03 -46.19
CA ARG A 125 -23.56 6.19 -45.30
C ARG A 125 -24.34 5.77 -44.05
N VAL A 126 -23.62 5.26 -43.06
CA VAL A 126 -24.18 4.95 -41.75
C VAL A 126 -24.47 6.28 -41.03
N SER A 127 -25.73 6.68 -40.93
CA SER A 127 -26.14 7.76 -40.04
C SER A 127 -26.33 7.15 -38.65
N TRP A 128 -25.61 7.69 -37.67
CA TRP A 128 -25.91 7.50 -36.26
C TRP A 128 -27.15 8.31 -35.87
#